data_AF-A0A067GXD5-F1
#
_entry.id   AF-A0A067GXD5-F1
#
_cell.length_a   1.000
_cell.length_b   1.000
_cell.length_c   1.000
_cell.angle_alpha   90.00
_cell.angle_beta   90.00
_cell.angle_gamma   90.00
#
_symmetry.space_group_name_H-M   'P 1'
#
loop_
_entity.id
_entity.type
_entity.pdbx_description
1 polymer ?
#
loop_
_entity_poly.entity_id
_entity_poly.type
_entity_poly.pdbx_seq_one_letter_code
_entity_poly.pdbx_strand_id
1 'polypeptide(L)'
;MALQGINLPLAFNGQEAIWQKVFMNFNVTMEDLNDFFSGPAFLAWARMGNLHGWGGPLAQNWLNQQLVLQKKIVSRMLELGMTPVLPSFAGNVPAALKKIFPSANITRLGDWNTVDRNPRWCCTYLLDPTDPLFVEIGEAFIKQQILEYGDVTDIYNCDTFNENTPPTNDTNYISSLGAAVYKAMSEGDKDAVWLMQGWLFYSDSAFWKPPQMKALLHSVPLGKMIVLDLFAEVKPIWRTSSQFYGAPYVWCMLHNFGGNIEIYGILDSIASGPVDARVSENSTMVGVGMCMEGIEQNPVVYELMSEMAFRNEKVQVLEWLKTYAHRRYGKAVPEVEATWEILYHTVYNCTDGIADHNTDFIVKFPDWDPSLLSGSAISKRDQMHALHALPGPRRFLSEENSDMPQAHLWYSNQELIKGLKLFLNAGNALAGCATYRYDLVDITRQALSKLANQVYMDAVIAFQHKDASAFNIHSQKFLQLIKDIDELLASNDNFLLGTWLESAKKLATNPSEMIQYEYNARTQVTMWYDTNITTQSKLHDYANKFWSGLLVDYYLPRASTYFDYMSKSLREKSEFQVDRWRQQWVFISISWQSNWKTGTKNYPIRAKGDSIAIAKVLYDKYFGQQLIK
;
A
#
# COMPACT_ATOMS: atom_id res chain seq x y z
N MET A 1 14.16 -14.05 2.17
CA MET A 1 13.47 -14.58 3.37
C MET A 1 14.43 -15.36 4.25
N ALA A 2 14.85 -16.58 3.89
CA ALA A 2 15.73 -17.41 4.73
C ALA A 2 17.05 -16.72 5.16
N LEU A 3 17.76 -16.07 4.21
CA LEU A 3 18.98 -15.32 4.50
C LEU A 3 18.77 -14.15 5.48
N GLN A 4 17.54 -13.67 5.64
CA GLN A 4 17.15 -12.58 6.52
C GLN A 4 16.53 -13.08 7.83
N GLY A 5 16.62 -14.39 8.12
CA GLY A 5 16.11 -14.98 9.36
C GLY A 5 14.59 -15.11 9.48
N ILE A 6 13.83 -14.89 8.40
CA ILE A 6 12.37 -15.01 8.43
C ILE A 6 11.98 -16.48 8.63
N ASN A 7 11.22 -16.77 9.68
CA ASN A 7 10.74 -18.11 10.03
C ASN A 7 9.21 -18.23 10.14
N LEU A 8 8.45 -17.12 10.07
CA LEU A 8 6.99 -17.13 10.17
C LEU A 8 6.31 -16.32 9.05
N PRO A 9 6.33 -16.77 7.78
CA PRO A 9 5.73 -16.03 6.68
C PRO A 9 4.27 -16.38 6.42
N LEU A 10 3.49 -15.39 5.96
CA LEU A 10 2.15 -15.61 5.40
C LEU A 10 2.22 -16.44 4.12
N ALA A 11 1.38 -17.47 4.01
CA ALA A 11 1.30 -18.35 2.84
C ALA A 11 -0.15 -18.39 2.32
N PHE A 12 -0.57 -17.34 1.62
CA PHE A 12 -1.99 -17.09 1.28
C PHE A 12 -2.35 -17.43 -0.18
N ASN A 13 -1.40 -17.91 -1.00
CA ASN A 13 -1.67 -18.25 -2.40
C ASN A 13 -2.70 -19.38 -2.48
N GLY A 14 -3.58 -19.33 -3.48
CA GLY A 14 -4.54 -20.39 -3.76
C GLY A 14 -5.69 -20.54 -2.77
N GLN A 15 -5.84 -19.65 -1.79
CA GLN A 15 -6.93 -19.78 -0.79
C GLN A 15 -8.33 -19.74 -1.42
N GLU A 16 -8.52 -19.05 -2.55
CA GLU A 16 -9.80 -19.05 -3.27
C GLU A 16 -10.16 -20.45 -3.79
N ALA A 17 -9.16 -21.29 -4.10
CA ALA A 17 -9.37 -22.68 -4.49
C ALA A 17 -9.80 -23.56 -3.29
N ILE A 18 -9.32 -23.24 -2.09
CA ILE A 18 -9.79 -23.86 -0.85
C ILE A 18 -11.23 -23.44 -0.58
N TRP A 19 -11.53 -22.14 -0.66
CA TRP A 19 -12.90 -21.62 -0.49
C TRP A 19 -13.89 -22.22 -1.49
N GLN A 20 -13.49 -22.38 -2.76
CA GLN A 20 -14.31 -23.06 -3.76
C GLN A 20 -14.71 -24.46 -3.29
N LYS A 21 -13.74 -25.27 -2.85
CA LYS A 21 -14.00 -26.65 -2.39
C LYS A 21 -14.89 -26.70 -1.15
N VAL A 22 -14.66 -25.78 -0.21
CA VAL A 22 -15.48 -25.66 1.00
C VAL A 22 -16.91 -25.30 0.64
N PHE A 23 -17.13 -24.19 -0.08
CA PHE A 23 -18.47 -23.70 -0.37
C PHE A 23 -19.29 -24.64 -1.27
N MET A 24 -18.65 -25.44 -2.13
CA MET A 24 -19.35 -26.50 -2.87
C MET A 24 -19.98 -27.55 -1.95
N ASN A 25 -19.39 -27.85 -0.78
CA ASN A 25 -19.99 -28.74 0.22
C ASN A 25 -21.20 -28.09 0.94
N PHE A 26 -21.36 -26.77 0.82
CA PHE A 26 -22.50 -26.01 1.32
C PHE A 26 -23.49 -25.63 0.19
N ASN A 27 -23.50 -26.39 -0.91
CA ASN A 27 -24.37 -26.21 -2.07
C ASN A 27 -24.22 -24.86 -2.81
N VAL A 28 -23.10 -24.15 -2.63
CA VAL A 28 -22.77 -22.95 -3.40
C VAL A 28 -22.15 -23.38 -4.73
N THR A 29 -22.68 -22.89 -5.84
CA THR A 29 -22.16 -23.21 -7.17
C THR A 29 -20.92 -22.38 -7.51
N MET A 30 -20.17 -22.76 -8.55
CA MET A 30 -19.06 -21.93 -9.03
C MET A 30 -19.56 -20.56 -9.55
N GLU A 31 -20.74 -20.52 -10.17
CA GLU A 31 -21.33 -19.28 -10.67
C GLU A 31 -21.67 -18.31 -9.53
N ASP A 32 -22.14 -18.84 -8.39
CA ASP A 32 -22.40 -18.05 -7.18
C ASP A 32 -21.14 -17.38 -6.60
N LEU A 33 -19.95 -17.91 -6.90
CA LEU A 33 -18.66 -17.37 -6.44
C LEU A 33 -18.08 -16.29 -7.37
N ASN A 34 -18.62 -16.12 -8.58
CA ASN A 34 -18.16 -15.10 -9.54
C ASN A 34 -18.28 -13.67 -8.97
N ASP A 35 -19.32 -13.42 -8.17
CA ASP A 35 -19.55 -12.13 -7.52
C ASP A 35 -18.88 -12.03 -6.14
N PHE A 36 -18.26 -13.12 -5.66
CA PHE A 36 -17.59 -13.16 -4.36
C PHE A 36 -16.10 -12.89 -4.49
N PHE A 37 -15.39 -13.65 -5.33
CA PHE A 37 -13.95 -13.45 -5.53
C PHE A 37 -13.67 -12.23 -6.40
N SER A 38 -12.74 -11.37 -5.95
CA SER A 38 -12.24 -10.27 -6.77
C SER A 38 -11.24 -10.77 -7.84
N GLY A 39 -10.86 -9.89 -8.76
CA GLY A 39 -9.74 -10.12 -9.66
C GLY A 39 -8.41 -10.24 -8.92
N PRO A 40 -7.37 -10.84 -9.54
CA PRO A 40 -6.10 -11.16 -8.89
C PRO A 40 -5.43 -10.02 -8.10
N ALA A 41 -5.47 -8.79 -8.63
CA ALA A 41 -4.80 -7.65 -8.01
C ALA A 41 -5.51 -7.10 -6.76
N PHE A 42 -6.72 -7.56 -6.47
CA PHE A 42 -7.56 -7.00 -5.39
C PHE A 42 -7.84 -8.01 -4.26
N LEU A 43 -7.21 -9.19 -4.31
CA LEU A 43 -7.50 -10.28 -3.40
C LEU A 43 -7.21 -9.96 -1.94
N ALA A 44 -6.21 -9.12 -1.63
CA ALA A 44 -5.93 -8.71 -0.25
C ALA A 44 -7.18 -8.13 0.44
N TRP A 45 -7.81 -7.13 -0.20
CA TRP A 45 -9.01 -6.48 0.32
C TRP A 45 -10.26 -7.36 0.22
N ALA A 46 -10.32 -8.28 -0.75
CA ALA A 46 -11.41 -9.26 -0.81
C ALA A 46 -11.38 -10.22 0.39
N ARG A 47 -10.19 -10.72 0.75
CA ARG A 47 -9.98 -11.65 1.87
C ARG A 47 -10.27 -11.00 3.22
N MET A 48 -9.96 -9.71 3.35
CA MET A 48 -10.30 -8.89 4.51
C MET A 48 -11.78 -8.42 4.53
N GLY A 49 -12.59 -8.80 3.54
CA GLY A 49 -14.02 -8.51 3.47
C GLY A 49 -14.37 -7.08 3.04
N ASN A 50 -13.39 -6.26 2.66
CA ASN A 50 -13.60 -4.87 2.26
C ASN A 50 -14.34 -4.75 0.93
N LEU A 51 -14.04 -5.64 -0.03
CA LEU A 51 -14.66 -5.67 -1.35
C LEU A 51 -14.98 -7.10 -1.80
N HIS A 52 -15.78 -7.24 -2.85
CA HIS A 52 -16.07 -8.51 -3.51
C HIS A 52 -16.28 -8.28 -5.02
N GLY A 53 -15.98 -9.28 -5.85
CA GLY A 53 -16.22 -9.28 -7.31
C GLY A 53 -15.41 -8.26 -8.15
N TRP A 54 -14.85 -7.19 -7.58
CA TRP A 54 -14.13 -6.14 -8.31
C TRP A 54 -12.94 -6.70 -9.10
N GLY A 55 -12.89 -6.41 -10.40
CA GLY A 55 -11.86 -6.91 -11.32
C GLY A 55 -11.98 -8.39 -11.70
N GLY A 56 -12.92 -9.12 -11.11
CA GLY A 56 -13.21 -10.54 -11.38
C GLY A 56 -14.07 -10.76 -12.62
N PRO A 57 -14.59 -11.99 -12.82
CA PRO A 57 -14.45 -13.17 -11.95
C PRO A 57 -13.09 -13.86 -12.07
N LEU A 58 -12.71 -14.70 -11.09
CA LEU A 58 -11.54 -15.58 -11.21
C LEU A 58 -11.86 -16.81 -12.05
N ALA A 59 -11.03 -17.09 -13.06
CA ALA A 59 -11.13 -18.31 -13.85
C ALA A 59 -10.69 -19.56 -13.07
N GLN A 60 -11.21 -20.73 -13.44
CA GLN A 60 -10.76 -22.01 -12.85
C GLN A 60 -9.25 -22.24 -13.03
N ASN A 61 -8.67 -21.76 -14.14
CA ASN A 61 -7.23 -21.86 -14.39
C ASN A 61 -6.43 -21.15 -13.30
N TRP A 62 -6.88 -19.97 -12.86
CA TRP A 62 -6.27 -19.24 -11.75
C TRP A 62 -6.29 -20.08 -10.47
N LEU A 63 -7.46 -20.59 -10.09
CA LEU A 63 -7.62 -21.41 -8.88
C LEU A 63 -6.69 -22.62 -8.90
N ASN A 64 -6.64 -23.34 -10.03
CA ASN A 64 -5.80 -24.51 -10.19
C ASN A 64 -4.30 -24.18 -10.12
N GLN A 65 -3.86 -23.13 -10.83
CA GLN A 65 -2.45 -22.73 -10.84
C GLN A 65 -1.99 -22.21 -9.48
N GLN A 66 -2.80 -21.40 -8.80
CA GLN A 66 -2.46 -20.86 -7.49
C GLN A 66 -2.42 -21.95 -6.42
N LEU A 67 -3.31 -22.95 -6.47
CA LEU A 67 -3.25 -24.11 -5.59
C LEU A 67 -1.95 -24.91 -5.78
N VAL A 68 -1.53 -25.15 -7.02
CA VAL A 68 -0.26 -25.82 -7.32
C VAL A 68 0.94 -25.00 -6.84
N LEU A 69 0.91 -23.68 -7.04
CA LEU A 69 1.96 -22.79 -6.58
C LEU A 69 2.06 -22.80 -5.05
N GLN A 70 0.95 -22.72 -4.34
CA GLN A 70 0.91 -22.74 -2.88
C GLN A 70 1.52 -24.04 -2.31
N LYS A 71 1.22 -25.21 -2.89
CA LYS A 71 1.84 -26.47 -2.48
C LYS A 71 3.37 -26.42 -2.58
N LYS A 72 3.91 -25.79 -3.64
CA LYS A 72 5.36 -25.58 -3.79
C LYS A 72 5.92 -24.59 -2.77
N ILE A 73 5.21 -23.50 -2.50
CA ILE A 73 5.61 -22.49 -1.51
C ILE A 73 5.69 -23.14 -0.12
N VAL A 74 4.62 -23.79 0.34
CA VAL A 74 4.57 -24.47 1.64
C VAL A 74 5.68 -25.51 1.76
N SER A 75 5.85 -26.37 0.75
CA SER A 75 6.93 -27.38 0.77
C SER A 75 8.31 -26.72 0.95
N ARG A 76 8.58 -25.64 0.21
CA ARG A 76 9.86 -24.93 0.29
C ARG A 76 10.06 -24.20 1.62
N MET A 77 9.00 -23.70 2.22
CA MET A 77 9.04 -23.09 3.55
C MET A 77 9.44 -24.12 4.62
N LEU A 78 8.82 -25.30 4.59
CA LEU A 78 9.14 -26.40 5.51
C LEU A 78 10.57 -26.91 5.33
N GLU A 79 11.05 -27.05 4.08
CA GLU A 79 12.45 -27.40 3.79
C GLU A 79 13.46 -26.43 4.43
N LEU A 80 13.09 -25.16 4.56
CA LEU A 80 13.92 -24.11 5.13
C LEU A 80 13.68 -23.91 6.64
N GLY A 81 12.85 -24.73 7.28
CA GLY A 81 12.52 -24.63 8.70
C GLY A 81 11.59 -23.47 9.05
N MET A 82 10.84 -22.94 8.08
CA MET A 82 9.84 -21.89 8.31
C MET A 82 8.49 -22.52 8.69
N THR A 83 7.73 -21.83 9.54
CA THR A 83 6.34 -22.14 9.86
C THR A 83 5.43 -21.31 8.96
N PRO A 84 4.68 -21.91 8.02
CA PRO A 84 3.71 -21.18 7.22
C PRO A 84 2.55 -20.68 8.07
N VAL A 85 2.16 -19.43 7.90
CA VAL A 85 0.88 -18.94 8.43
C VAL A 85 -0.17 -19.11 7.35
N LEU A 86 -1.16 -19.97 7.60
CA LEU A 86 -2.26 -20.22 6.68
C LEU A 86 -3.46 -19.32 6.98
N PRO A 87 -4.33 -19.01 6.00
CA PRO A 87 -5.54 -18.23 6.27
C PRO A 87 -6.54 -19.01 7.14
N SER A 88 -7.52 -18.29 7.70
CA SER A 88 -8.70 -18.86 8.36
C SER A 88 -9.97 -18.07 8.02
N PHE A 89 -11.11 -18.56 8.49
CA PHE A 89 -12.41 -17.92 8.31
C PHE A 89 -12.60 -16.74 9.27
N ALA A 90 -12.98 -15.58 8.71
CA ALA A 90 -13.26 -14.35 9.46
C ALA A 90 -14.74 -13.96 9.50
N GLY A 91 -15.65 -14.79 8.94
CA GLY A 91 -17.09 -14.52 8.87
C GLY A 91 -17.61 -14.04 7.50
N ASN A 92 -16.73 -13.65 6.57
CA ASN A 92 -17.14 -13.15 5.25
C ASN A 92 -17.62 -14.28 4.33
N VAL A 93 -18.83 -14.16 3.77
CA VAL A 93 -19.49 -15.23 3.00
C VAL A 93 -20.08 -14.73 1.67
N PRO A 94 -20.24 -15.61 0.65
CA PRO A 94 -20.90 -15.25 -0.59
C PRO A 94 -22.40 -14.97 -0.38
N ALA A 95 -22.96 -14.10 -1.22
CA ALA A 95 -24.39 -13.73 -1.17
C ALA A 95 -25.34 -14.94 -1.31
N ALA A 96 -24.92 -15.97 -2.06
CA ALA A 96 -25.69 -17.20 -2.25
C ALA A 96 -25.96 -17.96 -0.95
N LEU A 97 -25.07 -17.85 0.05
CA LEU A 97 -25.24 -18.53 1.33
C LEU A 97 -26.53 -18.10 2.03
N LYS A 98 -26.92 -16.82 1.90
CA LYS A 98 -28.18 -16.30 2.44
C LYS A 98 -29.42 -16.90 1.77
N LYS A 99 -29.32 -17.31 0.50
CA LYS A 99 -30.43 -17.98 -0.22
C LYS A 99 -30.52 -19.45 0.17
N ILE A 100 -29.37 -20.11 0.35
CA ILE A 100 -29.28 -21.54 0.68
C ILE A 100 -29.65 -21.77 2.16
N PHE A 101 -29.21 -20.89 3.05
CA PHE A 101 -29.48 -20.92 4.49
C PHE A 101 -30.29 -19.68 4.91
N PRO A 102 -31.60 -19.62 4.61
CA PRO A 102 -32.42 -18.43 4.86
C PRO A 102 -32.63 -18.13 6.36
N SER A 103 -32.40 -19.12 7.23
CA SER A 103 -32.46 -18.96 8.69
C SER A 103 -31.13 -18.49 9.30
N ALA A 104 -30.03 -18.50 8.54
CA ALA A 104 -28.74 -18.06 9.04
C ALA A 104 -28.71 -16.54 9.23
N ASN A 105 -28.11 -16.08 10.31
CA ASN A 105 -27.97 -14.67 10.62
C ASN A 105 -26.85 -14.03 9.77
N ILE A 106 -27.20 -13.68 8.54
CA ILE A 106 -26.27 -13.08 7.57
C ILE A 106 -26.65 -11.62 7.31
N THR A 107 -25.76 -10.73 7.72
CA THR A 107 -25.86 -9.26 7.58
C THR A 107 -24.87 -8.75 6.54
N ARG A 108 -24.87 -7.45 6.25
CA ARG A 108 -23.88 -6.81 5.36
C ARG A 108 -22.98 -5.90 6.18
N LEU A 109 -21.69 -5.91 5.86
CA LEU A 109 -20.75 -4.89 6.31
C LEU A 109 -21.11 -3.51 5.74
N GLY A 110 -20.56 -2.46 6.34
CA GLY A 110 -20.72 -1.10 5.87
C GLY A 110 -20.04 -0.83 4.52
N ASP A 111 -20.35 0.33 3.94
CA ASP A 111 -19.65 0.82 2.75
C ASP A 111 -18.14 0.93 2.98
N TRP A 112 -17.37 0.47 1.99
CA TRP A 112 -15.91 0.61 1.97
C TRP A 112 -15.50 1.26 0.65
N ASN A 113 -15.15 2.54 0.74
CA ASN A 113 -14.52 3.34 -0.30
C ASN A 113 -15.22 3.42 -1.68
N THR A 114 -16.49 3.01 -1.80
CA THR A 114 -17.21 3.18 -3.07
C THR A 114 -17.58 4.65 -3.31
N VAL A 115 -17.75 5.00 -4.58
CA VAL A 115 -18.06 6.36 -5.00
C VAL A 115 -19.50 6.74 -4.64
N ASP A 116 -20.46 5.86 -4.95
CA ASP A 116 -21.90 6.12 -4.83
C ASP A 116 -22.58 5.31 -3.70
N ARG A 117 -21.79 4.75 -2.76
CA ARG A 117 -22.29 3.79 -1.73
C ARG A 117 -23.00 2.59 -2.35
N ASN A 118 -22.59 2.23 -3.57
CA ASN A 118 -23.22 1.15 -4.33
C ASN A 118 -22.68 -0.20 -3.82
N PRO A 119 -23.53 -1.09 -3.27
CA PRO A 119 -23.10 -2.37 -2.70
C PRO A 119 -22.69 -3.41 -3.74
N ARG A 120 -22.51 -3.00 -5.01
CA ARG A 120 -22.09 -3.86 -6.11
C ARG A 120 -20.73 -4.51 -5.85
N TRP A 121 -19.80 -3.79 -5.23
CA TRP A 121 -18.41 -4.23 -5.04
C TRP A 121 -17.93 -4.21 -3.58
N CYS A 122 -18.74 -3.74 -2.63
CA CYS A 122 -18.40 -3.60 -1.21
C CYS A 122 -19.40 -4.34 -0.34
N CYS A 123 -19.36 -4.06 0.96
CA CYS A 123 -20.53 -4.30 1.81
C CYS A 123 -20.84 -5.80 1.85
N THR A 124 -19.75 -6.56 1.95
CA THR A 124 -19.68 -8.02 1.92
C THR A 124 -20.60 -8.60 2.98
N TYR A 125 -21.17 -9.76 2.68
CA TYR A 125 -22.02 -10.44 3.66
C TYR A 125 -21.16 -11.01 4.79
N LEU A 126 -21.57 -10.71 6.03
CA LEU A 126 -20.97 -11.20 7.25
C LEU A 126 -21.94 -12.18 7.91
N LEU A 127 -21.49 -13.41 8.12
CA LEU A 127 -22.16 -14.40 8.95
C LEU A 127 -21.93 -14.04 10.41
N ASP A 128 -23.00 -13.95 11.19
CA ASP A 128 -22.91 -13.61 12.60
C ASP A 128 -22.16 -14.69 13.39
N PRO A 129 -21.24 -14.32 14.31
CA PRO A 129 -20.46 -15.28 15.09
C PRO A 129 -21.29 -16.19 16.00
N THR A 130 -22.54 -15.82 16.32
CA THR A 130 -23.42 -16.64 17.16
C THR A 130 -24.18 -17.70 16.36
N ASP A 131 -24.14 -17.63 15.03
CA ASP A 131 -24.78 -18.62 14.16
C ASP A 131 -23.97 -19.92 14.14
N PRO A 132 -24.59 -21.11 14.34
CA PRO A 132 -23.89 -22.38 14.28
C PRO A 132 -23.10 -22.60 12.98
N LEU A 133 -23.62 -22.08 11.86
CA LEU A 133 -22.97 -22.19 10.55
C LEU A 133 -21.58 -21.53 10.51
N PHE A 134 -21.31 -20.57 11.41
CA PHE A 134 -20.02 -19.90 11.48
C PHE A 134 -18.89 -20.87 11.81
N VAL A 135 -19.09 -21.71 12.83
CA VAL A 135 -18.12 -22.71 13.25
C VAL A 135 -18.02 -23.82 12.22
N GLU A 136 -19.14 -24.29 11.67
CA GLU A 136 -19.17 -25.34 10.64
C GLU A 136 -18.36 -24.96 9.40
N ILE A 137 -18.52 -23.72 8.89
CA ILE A 137 -17.79 -23.24 7.71
C ILE A 137 -16.29 -23.06 8.04
N GLY A 138 -15.96 -22.46 9.17
CA GLY A 138 -14.56 -22.24 9.52
C GLY A 138 -13.80 -23.54 9.80
N GLU A 139 -14.42 -24.50 10.49
CA GLU A 139 -13.89 -25.85 10.67
C GLU A 139 -13.65 -26.56 9.33
N ALA A 140 -14.63 -26.50 8.42
CA ALA A 140 -14.52 -27.07 7.09
C ALA A 140 -13.35 -26.45 6.30
N PHE A 141 -13.11 -25.14 6.47
CA PHE A 141 -11.99 -24.45 5.82
C PHE A 141 -10.63 -24.95 6.32
N ILE A 142 -10.43 -25.03 7.63
CA ILE A 142 -9.18 -25.57 8.19
C ILE A 142 -8.95 -27.02 7.76
N LYS A 143 -9.98 -27.87 7.85
CA LYS A 143 -9.89 -29.27 7.40
C LYS A 143 -9.56 -29.40 5.92
N GLN A 144 -10.13 -28.54 5.07
CA GLN A 144 -9.82 -28.53 3.65
C GLN A 144 -8.39 -28.09 3.36
N GLN A 145 -7.82 -27.17 4.15
CA GLN A 145 -6.39 -26.81 4.05
C GLN A 145 -5.49 -27.99 4.44
N ILE A 146 -5.78 -28.66 5.56
CA ILE A 146 -5.03 -29.86 6.00
C ILE A 146 -5.10 -30.96 4.93
N LEU A 147 -6.25 -31.15 4.28
CA LEU A 147 -6.38 -32.11 3.20
C LEU A 147 -5.49 -31.77 1.99
N GLU A 148 -5.33 -30.48 1.66
CA GLU A 148 -4.59 -30.05 0.48
C GLU A 148 -3.08 -29.92 0.70
N TYR A 149 -2.69 -29.48 1.89
CA TYR A 149 -1.32 -29.10 2.22
C TYR A 149 -0.65 -30.06 3.22
N GLY A 150 -1.44 -30.86 3.95
CA GLY A 150 -0.99 -31.62 5.10
C GLY A 150 -1.08 -30.81 6.40
N ASP A 151 -0.76 -31.47 7.50
CA ASP A 151 -0.58 -30.86 8.81
C ASP A 151 0.79 -30.17 8.86
N VAL A 152 0.82 -28.88 8.53
CA VAL A 152 2.05 -28.11 8.26
C VAL A 152 2.24 -26.91 9.20
N THR A 153 1.22 -26.55 9.98
CA THR A 153 1.23 -25.41 10.89
C THR A 153 0.03 -25.47 11.82
N ASP A 154 0.20 -24.87 12.99
CA ASP A 154 -0.90 -24.57 13.91
C ASP A 154 -1.24 -23.06 13.90
N ILE A 155 -0.61 -22.25 13.03
CA ILE A 155 -0.74 -20.79 13.05
C ILE A 155 -1.60 -20.31 11.88
N TYR A 156 -2.71 -19.66 12.22
CA TYR A 156 -3.68 -19.17 11.24
C TYR A 156 -3.92 -17.68 11.36
N ASN A 157 -4.03 -16.98 10.23
CA ASN A 157 -4.37 -15.56 10.18
C ASN A 157 -5.76 -15.34 9.54
N CYS A 158 -6.57 -14.50 10.19
CA CYS A 158 -7.75 -13.90 9.62
C CYS A 158 -8.13 -12.64 10.41
N ASP A 159 -8.83 -11.71 9.75
CA ASP A 159 -9.14 -10.38 10.29
C ASP A 159 -10.54 -9.95 9.88
N THR A 160 -11.51 -9.98 10.81
CA THR A 160 -12.93 -9.68 10.52
C THR A 160 -13.18 -8.20 10.26
N PHE A 161 -12.45 -7.33 10.96
CA PHE A 161 -12.74 -5.89 11.03
C PHE A 161 -11.56 -5.01 10.62
N ASN A 162 -10.74 -5.51 9.70
CA ASN A 162 -9.72 -4.67 9.07
C ASN A 162 -10.41 -3.56 8.27
N GLU A 163 -10.35 -2.32 8.77
CA GLU A 163 -10.99 -1.12 8.20
C GLU A 163 -12.52 -1.20 8.04
N ASN A 164 -13.13 -2.15 8.73
CA ASN A 164 -14.57 -2.28 8.87
C ASN A 164 -14.92 -2.08 10.35
N THR A 165 -15.86 -1.19 10.64
CA THR A 165 -16.27 -0.94 12.02
C THR A 165 -17.26 -2.03 12.45
N PRO A 166 -17.07 -2.65 13.64
CA PRO A 166 -18.03 -3.61 14.17
C PRO A 166 -19.43 -3.00 14.31
N PRO A 167 -20.51 -3.79 14.21
CA PRO A 167 -21.88 -3.27 14.26
C PRO A 167 -22.27 -2.69 15.63
N THR A 168 -21.54 -3.04 16.69
CA THR A 168 -21.77 -2.54 18.05
C THR A 168 -20.44 -2.44 18.80
N ASN A 169 -20.35 -1.49 19.74
CA ASN A 169 -19.22 -1.35 20.66
C ASN A 169 -19.41 -2.13 21.98
N ASP A 170 -20.46 -2.94 22.08
CA ASP A 170 -20.70 -3.84 23.21
C ASP A 170 -19.56 -4.86 23.34
N THR A 171 -18.91 -4.87 24.49
CA THR A 171 -17.80 -5.78 24.78
C THR A 171 -18.22 -7.24 24.77
N ASN A 172 -19.47 -7.56 25.13
CA ASN A 172 -19.95 -8.95 25.10
C ASN A 172 -20.03 -9.48 23.67
N TYR A 173 -20.53 -8.65 22.74
CA TYR A 173 -20.55 -8.98 21.32
C TYR A 173 -19.14 -9.18 20.78
N ILE A 174 -18.22 -8.25 21.07
CA ILE A 174 -16.82 -8.34 20.62
C ILE A 174 -16.14 -9.60 21.17
N SER A 175 -16.35 -9.93 22.44
CA SER A 175 -15.82 -11.17 23.02
C SER A 175 -16.44 -12.41 22.37
N SER A 176 -17.75 -12.43 22.10
CA SER A 176 -18.38 -13.57 21.42
C SER A 176 -17.85 -13.77 20.00
N LEU A 177 -17.56 -12.68 19.29
CA LEU A 177 -16.97 -12.73 17.95
C LEU A 177 -15.59 -13.38 17.98
N GLY A 178 -14.68 -12.85 18.80
CA GLY A 178 -13.31 -13.38 18.87
C GLY A 178 -13.29 -14.83 19.35
N ALA A 179 -14.18 -15.19 20.29
CA ALA A 179 -14.35 -16.57 20.73
C ALA A 179 -14.88 -17.49 19.61
N ALA A 180 -15.81 -17.04 18.77
CA ALA A 180 -16.34 -17.82 17.66
C ALA A 180 -15.30 -18.03 16.54
N VAL A 181 -14.52 -16.99 16.20
CA VAL A 181 -13.40 -17.09 15.25
C VAL A 181 -12.38 -18.12 15.72
N TYR A 182 -11.94 -18.01 16.96
CA TYR A 182 -10.98 -18.97 17.52
C TYR A 182 -11.58 -20.38 17.67
N LYS A 183 -12.86 -20.50 18.03
CA LYS A 183 -13.55 -21.79 18.09
C LYS A 183 -13.55 -22.45 16.72
N ALA A 184 -13.88 -21.73 15.66
CA ALA A 184 -13.89 -22.26 14.30
C ALA A 184 -12.50 -22.77 13.86
N MET A 185 -11.42 -22.09 14.25
CA MET A 185 -10.04 -22.58 14.06
C MET A 185 -9.80 -23.86 14.86
N SER A 186 -10.12 -23.84 16.16
CA SER A 186 -9.76 -24.91 17.10
C SER A 186 -10.54 -26.22 16.91
N GLU A 187 -11.74 -26.17 16.31
CA GLU A 187 -12.47 -27.37 15.88
C GLU A 187 -11.83 -28.04 14.66
N GLY A 188 -11.18 -27.25 13.79
CA GLY A 188 -10.42 -27.77 12.65
C GLY A 188 -9.04 -28.28 13.03
N ASP A 189 -8.39 -27.61 13.98
CA ASP A 189 -7.06 -27.91 14.52
C ASP A 189 -7.01 -27.55 16.01
N LYS A 190 -6.89 -28.56 16.88
CA LYS A 190 -6.94 -28.39 18.34
C LYS A 190 -5.82 -27.53 18.91
N ASP A 191 -4.71 -27.42 18.19
CA ASP A 191 -3.53 -26.68 18.64
C ASP A 191 -3.44 -25.26 18.04
N ALA A 192 -4.45 -24.87 17.24
CA ALA A 192 -4.52 -23.60 16.54
C ALA A 192 -4.13 -22.37 17.39
N VAL A 193 -3.37 -21.46 16.78
CA VAL A 193 -2.98 -20.14 17.27
C VAL A 193 -3.43 -19.10 16.27
N TRP A 194 -4.17 -18.10 16.74
CA TRP A 194 -4.62 -17.00 15.89
C TRP A 194 -3.56 -15.90 15.79
N LEU A 195 -2.98 -15.72 14.61
CA LEU A 195 -2.17 -14.55 14.28
C LEU A 195 -3.09 -13.42 13.77
N MET A 196 -3.24 -12.34 14.52
CA MET A 196 -4.19 -11.25 14.22
C MET A 196 -3.44 -9.95 13.89
N GLN A 197 -3.92 -9.20 12.89
CA GLN A 197 -3.39 -7.86 12.61
C GLN A 197 -3.88 -6.85 13.67
N GLY A 198 -2.94 -6.11 14.27
CA GLY A 198 -3.25 -5.03 15.21
C GLY A 198 -3.67 -3.71 14.54
N TRP A 199 -3.75 -3.64 13.21
CA TRP A 199 -4.02 -2.41 12.44
C TRP A 199 -5.31 -1.71 12.88
N LEU A 200 -6.37 -2.46 13.16
CA LEU A 200 -7.67 -1.96 13.60
C LEU A 200 -7.57 -1.08 14.87
N PHE A 201 -6.63 -1.36 15.78
CA PHE A 201 -6.40 -0.57 16.99
C PHE A 201 -5.83 0.82 16.69
N TYR A 202 -5.17 0.97 15.53
CA TYR A 202 -4.69 2.25 15.01
C TYR A 202 -5.73 2.93 14.11
N SER A 203 -6.19 2.24 13.07
CA SER A 203 -6.99 2.81 11.97
C SER A 203 -8.40 3.25 12.40
N ASP A 204 -8.99 2.57 13.39
CA ASP A 204 -10.26 2.95 14.01
C ASP A 204 -10.12 3.07 15.55
N SER A 205 -9.07 3.78 15.99
CA SER A 205 -8.78 4.04 17.42
C SER A 205 -9.90 4.77 18.17
N ALA A 206 -10.84 5.41 17.46
CA ALA A 206 -12.03 6.01 18.06
C ALA A 206 -13.04 4.94 18.52
N PHE A 207 -13.15 3.84 17.79
CA PHE A 207 -13.95 2.68 18.16
C PHE A 207 -13.21 1.79 19.17
N TRP A 208 -11.95 1.44 18.87
CA TRP A 208 -11.17 0.47 19.62
C TRP A 208 -10.52 1.05 20.89
N LYS A 209 -11.37 1.44 21.84
CA LYS A 209 -10.95 1.91 23.17
C LYS A 209 -10.50 0.73 24.05
N PRO A 210 -9.85 0.99 25.20
CA PRO A 210 -9.34 -0.07 26.07
C PRO A 210 -10.33 -1.19 26.41
N PRO A 211 -11.64 -0.94 26.70
CA PRO A 211 -12.59 -2.02 26.96
C PRO A 211 -12.83 -2.93 25.75
N GLN A 212 -12.99 -2.35 24.55
CA GLN A 212 -13.23 -3.09 23.30
C GLN A 212 -12.00 -3.90 22.88
N MET A 213 -10.81 -3.29 22.99
CA MET A 213 -9.55 -3.99 22.72
C MET A 213 -9.34 -5.16 23.69
N LYS A 214 -9.57 -4.96 24.99
CA LYS A 214 -9.48 -6.04 25.98
C LYS A 214 -10.51 -7.14 25.72
N ALA A 215 -11.75 -6.79 25.37
CA ALA A 215 -12.80 -7.75 25.06
C ALA A 215 -12.42 -8.67 23.88
N LEU A 216 -11.78 -8.13 22.85
CA LEU A 216 -11.28 -8.92 21.72
C LEU A 216 -10.08 -9.79 22.14
N LEU A 217 -9.05 -9.20 22.74
CA LEU A 217 -7.81 -9.91 23.07
C LEU A 217 -7.99 -11.00 24.13
N HIS A 218 -8.95 -10.83 25.06
CA HIS A 218 -9.24 -11.81 26.11
C HIS A 218 -10.38 -12.77 25.74
N SER A 219 -10.89 -12.71 24.50
CA SER A 219 -11.87 -13.68 23.99
C SER A 219 -11.27 -15.06 23.69
N VAL A 220 -9.94 -15.13 23.64
CA VAL A 220 -9.15 -16.33 23.29
C VAL A 220 -8.26 -16.70 24.48
N PRO A 221 -8.01 -17.99 24.74
CA PRO A 221 -7.08 -18.41 25.79
C PRO A 221 -5.71 -17.75 25.62
N LEU A 222 -5.08 -17.39 26.74
CA LEU A 222 -3.76 -16.76 26.73
C LEU A 222 -2.74 -17.65 26.01
N GLY A 223 -1.95 -17.06 25.10
CA GLY A 223 -0.98 -17.79 24.27
C GLY A 223 -1.56 -18.44 23.00
N LYS A 224 -2.88 -18.43 22.82
CA LYS A 224 -3.56 -18.90 21.59
C LYS A 224 -3.91 -17.77 20.62
N MET A 225 -3.42 -16.56 20.89
CA MET A 225 -3.44 -15.41 20.00
C MET A 225 -2.06 -14.72 20.00
N ILE A 226 -1.60 -14.30 18.83
CA ILE A 226 -0.43 -13.44 18.64
C ILE A 226 -0.88 -12.21 17.84
N VAL A 227 -0.61 -11.02 18.36
CA VAL A 227 -0.96 -9.76 17.69
C VAL A 227 0.23 -9.25 16.88
N LEU A 228 0.02 -8.89 15.62
CA LEU A 228 1.01 -8.12 14.85
C LEU A 228 0.82 -6.64 15.18
N ASP A 229 1.74 -6.03 15.93
CA ASP A 229 1.77 -4.57 16.13
C ASP A 229 2.25 -3.91 14.83
N LEU A 230 1.31 -3.77 13.89
CA LEU A 230 1.58 -3.76 12.45
C LEU A 230 2.43 -2.58 12.00
N PHE A 231 2.33 -1.43 12.69
CA PHE A 231 2.96 -0.15 12.35
C PHE A 231 3.81 0.40 13.50
N ALA A 232 4.55 -0.49 14.17
CA ALA A 232 5.19 -0.19 15.44
C ALA A 232 6.39 0.76 15.34
N GLU A 233 6.96 0.95 14.16
CA GLU A 233 8.04 1.90 13.91
C GLU A 233 7.56 3.36 13.92
N VAL A 234 6.27 3.60 13.65
CA VAL A 234 5.68 4.96 13.65
C VAL A 234 4.64 5.12 14.77
N LYS A 235 3.76 4.14 14.95
CA LYS A 235 2.61 4.17 15.87
C LYS A 235 2.54 2.87 16.71
N PRO A 236 3.51 2.63 17.61
CA PRO A 236 3.56 1.42 18.44
C PRO A 236 2.37 1.33 19.40
N ILE A 237 1.49 0.35 19.17
CA ILE A 237 0.33 0.10 20.02
C ILE A 237 0.71 -0.56 21.34
N TRP A 238 1.81 -1.32 21.40
CA TRP A 238 2.30 -1.94 22.63
C TRP A 238 2.50 -0.91 23.77
N ARG A 239 2.89 0.33 23.44
CA ARG A 239 3.12 1.42 24.40
C ARG A 239 1.84 1.92 25.05
N THR A 240 0.72 1.91 24.34
CA THR A 240 -0.57 2.48 24.80
C THR A 240 -1.56 1.41 25.25
N SER A 241 -1.23 0.13 25.07
CA SER A 241 -2.09 -1.02 25.39
C SER A 241 -1.61 -1.86 26.56
N SER A 242 -0.64 -1.37 27.34
CA SER A 242 -0.01 -2.14 28.43
C SER A 242 0.47 -3.52 27.94
N GLN A 243 1.26 -3.55 26.86
CA GLN A 243 1.72 -4.79 26.22
C GLN A 243 0.55 -5.67 25.75
N PHE A 244 -0.39 -5.09 25.00
CA PHE A 244 -1.60 -5.77 24.51
C PHE A 244 -2.37 -6.51 25.61
N TYR A 245 -2.41 -5.93 26.81
CA TYR A 245 -3.07 -6.51 28.00
C TYR A 245 -2.68 -7.97 28.28
N GLY A 246 -1.42 -8.33 28.02
CA GLY A 246 -0.87 -9.66 28.25
C GLY A 246 -0.85 -10.58 27.02
N ALA A 247 -1.50 -10.20 25.91
CA ALA A 247 -1.42 -10.99 24.69
C ALA A 247 0.01 -10.94 24.10
N PRO A 248 0.56 -12.07 23.62
CA PRO A 248 1.80 -12.08 22.85
C PRO A 248 1.71 -11.18 21.60
N TYR A 249 2.78 -10.47 21.27
CA TYR A 249 2.81 -9.67 20.04
C TYR A 249 4.16 -9.72 19.31
N VAL A 250 4.10 -9.45 18.00
CA VAL A 250 5.26 -9.23 17.15
C VAL A 250 5.37 -7.74 16.88
N TRP A 251 6.54 -7.16 17.12
CA TRP A 251 6.83 -5.77 16.74
C TRP A 251 7.05 -5.74 15.23
N CYS A 252 6.16 -5.10 14.47
CA CYS A 252 6.27 -5.06 13.02
C CYS A 252 6.64 -3.67 12.51
N MET A 253 7.48 -3.67 11.48
CA MET A 253 7.69 -2.49 10.65
C MET A 253 6.76 -2.55 9.43
N LEU A 254 5.85 -1.57 9.30
CA LEU A 254 4.99 -1.48 8.12
C LEU A 254 5.74 -0.81 6.97
N HIS A 255 6.29 0.36 7.25
CA HIS A 255 7.13 1.22 6.40
C HIS A 255 6.48 1.71 5.10
N ASN A 256 5.98 0.82 4.25
CA ASN A 256 5.51 1.16 2.92
C ASN A 256 4.02 0.89 2.76
N PHE A 257 3.32 1.90 2.24
CA PHE A 257 1.92 1.84 1.83
C PHE A 257 1.81 1.87 0.30
N GLY A 258 0.90 1.08 -0.26
CA GLY A 258 0.61 1.04 -1.69
C GLY A 258 1.73 0.52 -2.60
N GLY A 259 2.89 0.14 -2.07
CA GLY A 259 4.09 -0.06 -2.91
C GLY A 259 4.66 1.24 -3.45
N ASN A 260 4.38 2.38 -2.79
CA ASN A 260 4.73 3.69 -3.33
C ASN A 260 6.25 3.87 -3.36
N ILE A 261 6.75 4.53 -4.40
CA ILE A 261 8.19 4.74 -4.62
C ILE A 261 8.56 6.14 -4.13
N GLU A 262 9.00 6.21 -2.88
CA GLU A 262 9.53 7.39 -2.22
C GLU A 262 10.71 6.97 -1.33
N ILE A 263 11.75 7.80 -1.25
CA ILE A 263 12.82 7.54 -0.28
C ILE A 263 12.32 8.02 1.08
N TYR A 264 12.01 7.05 1.96
CA TYR A 264 11.37 7.27 3.24
C TYR A 264 11.86 6.25 4.28
N GLY A 265 12.00 6.69 5.53
CA GLY A 265 12.14 5.82 6.67
C GLY A 265 12.40 6.56 7.98
N ILE A 266 12.47 5.79 9.08
CA ILE A 266 12.79 6.27 10.42
C ILE A 266 13.83 5.32 11.02
N LEU A 267 15.09 5.43 10.56
CA LEU A 267 16.11 4.43 10.88
C LEU A 267 16.38 4.31 12.39
N ASP A 268 16.31 5.42 13.14
CA ASP A 268 16.49 5.39 14.60
C ASP A 268 15.39 4.60 15.33
N SER A 269 14.14 4.71 14.85
CA SER A 269 13.02 3.95 15.41
C SER A 269 13.20 2.45 15.17
N ILE A 270 13.68 2.07 13.99
CA ILE A 270 13.97 0.66 13.65
C ILE A 270 15.17 0.14 14.45
N ALA A 271 16.23 0.94 14.56
CA ALA A 271 17.47 0.59 15.25
C ALA A 271 17.32 0.41 16.77
N SER A 272 16.25 0.96 17.36
CA SER A 272 16.03 0.95 18.82
C SER A 272 14.71 0.31 19.25
N GLY A 273 13.65 0.45 18.45
CA GLY A 273 12.27 0.06 18.77
C GLY A 273 12.10 -1.39 19.21
N PRO A 274 12.59 -2.39 18.45
CA PRO A 274 12.55 -3.80 18.87
C PRO A 274 13.23 -4.07 20.21
N VAL A 275 14.37 -3.43 20.47
CA VAL A 275 15.11 -3.59 21.73
C VAL A 275 14.33 -2.95 22.88
N ASP A 276 13.81 -1.74 22.68
CA ASP A 276 13.00 -1.03 23.67
C ASP A 276 11.72 -1.80 24.03
N ALA A 277 11.02 -2.34 23.04
CA ALA A 277 9.83 -3.16 23.25
C ALA A 277 10.16 -4.43 24.06
N ARG A 278 11.25 -5.12 23.72
CA ARG A 278 11.67 -6.36 24.39
C ARG A 278 12.11 -6.18 25.84
N VAL A 279 12.85 -5.11 26.16
CA VAL A 279 13.36 -4.86 27.53
C VAL A 279 12.38 -4.09 28.41
N SER A 280 11.26 -3.64 27.86
CA SER A 280 10.24 -2.94 28.63
C SER A 280 9.59 -3.84 29.68
N GLU A 281 9.11 -3.23 30.78
CA GLU A 281 8.48 -3.95 31.87
C GLU A 281 7.25 -4.72 31.38
N ASN A 282 7.12 -5.98 31.82
CA ASN A 282 6.03 -6.89 31.45
C ASN A 282 5.89 -7.14 29.93
N SER A 283 6.96 -6.95 29.14
CA SER A 283 6.93 -7.19 27.71
C SER A 283 6.43 -8.60 27.37
N THR A 284 5.46 -8.67 26.47
CA THR A 284 4.95 -9.90 25.85
C THR A 284 5.39 -10.02 24.39
N MET A 285 6.42 -9.28 24.01
CA MET A 285 6.99 -9.33 22.66
C MET A 285 7.62 -10.70 22.42
N VAL A 286 7.18 -11.38 21.36
CA VAL A 286 7.66 -12.72 20.96
C VAL A 286 8.44 -12.74 19.66
N GLY A 287 8.51 -11.60 18.95
CA GLY A 287 9.28 -11.52 17.71
C GLY A 287 9.29 -10.12 17.09
N VAL A 288 9.98 -10.04 15.96
CA VAL A 288 9.99 -8.88 15.07
C VAL A 288 9.47 -9.28 13.68
N GLY A 289 8.87 -8.33 12.95
CA GLY A 289 8.26 -8.59 11.65
C GLY A 289 8.39 -7.43 10.68
N MET A 290 8.14 -7.72 9.40
CA MET A 290 7.99 -6.73 8.34
C MET A 290 6.64 -6.96 7.65
N CYS A 291 5.82 -5.92 7.56
CA CYS A 291 4.42 -6.02 7.12
C CYS A 291 4.08 -5.06 5.97
N MET A 292 5.09 -4.65 5.21
CA MET A 292 4.94 -3.70 4.09
C MET A 292 3.85 -4.10 3.10
N GLU A 293 3.06 -3.12 2.63
CA GLU A 293 2.04 -3.35 1.60
C GLU A 293 2.66 -3.64 0.23
N GLY A 294 3.85 -3.09 -0.03
CA GLY A 294 4.66 -3.39 -1.20
C GLY A 294 6.16 -3.41 -0.89
N ILE A 295 6.90 -4.21 -1.66
CA ILE A 295 8.35 -4.37 -1.56
C ILE A 295 9.05 -3.66 -2.74
N GLU A 296 10.36 -3.92 -2.95
CA GLU A 296 11.17 -3.38 -4.06
C GLU A 296 11.48 -1.88 -4.00
N GLN A 297 11.50 -1.30 -2.80
CA GLN A 297 12.00 0.05 -2.52
C GLN A 297 12.79 0.09 -1.20
N ASN A 298 13.49 1.19 -0.90
CA ASN A 298 14.23 1.43 0.35
C ASN A 298 14.96 0.22 0.97
N PRO A 299 15.86 -0.46 0.24
CA PRO A 299 16.50 -1.70 0.73
C PRO A 299 17.26 -1.53 2.05
N VAL A 300 17.76 -0.32 2.34
CA VAL A 300 18.45 0.00 3.61
C VAL A 300 17.54 -0.19 4.83
N VAL A 301 16.25 0.12 4.69
CA VAL A 301 15.25 -0.02 5.76
C VAL A 301 15.00 -1.48 6.06
N TYR A 302 14.86 -2.31 5.02
CA TYR A 302 14.62 -3.75 5.16
C TYR A 302 15.83 -4.53 5.63
N GLU A 303 17.05 -4.13 5.23
CA GLU A 303 18.28 -4.75 5.72
C GLU A 303 18.46 -4.45 7.21
N LEU A 304 18.29 -3.19 7.64
CA LEU A 304 18.36 -2.83 9.06
C LEU A 304 17.30 -3.61 9.88
N MET A 305 16.05 -3.61 9.42
CA MET A 305 14.97 -4.28 10.16
C MET A 305 15.19 -5.80 10.29
N SER A 306 15.69 -6.44 9.23
CA SER A 306 16.01 -7.87 9.25
C SER A 306 17.16 -8.17 10.22
N GLU A 307 18.20 -7.32 10.26
CA GLU A 307 19.30 -7.46 11.22
C GLU A 307 18.81 -7.36 12.67
N MET A 308 17.79 -6.54 12.98
CA MET A 308 17.26 -6.39 14.33
C MET A 308 16.72 -7.69 14.95
N ALA A 309 16.36 -8.70 14.12
CA ALA A 309 15.99 -10.02 14.61
C ALA A 309 17.15 -10.77 15.31
N PHE A 310 18.40 -10.40 14.98
CA PHE A 310 19.63 -11.04 15.48
C PHE A 310 20.37 -10.20 16.53
N ARG A 311 19.82 -9.03 16.90
CA ARG A 311 20.50 -8.09 17.81
C ARG A 311 19.85 -8.07 19.18
N ASN A 312 20.69 -8.02 20.21
CA ASN A 312 20.28 -7.80 21.59
C ASN A 312 20.42 -6.33 22.03
N GLU A 313 21.15 -5.52 21.27
CA GLU A 313 21.47 -4.12 21.58
C GLU A 313 21.07 -3.20 20.42
N LYS A 314 20.82 -1.93 20.75
CA LYS A 314 20.49 -0.87 19.79
C LYS A 314 21.62 -0.69 18.77
N VAL A 315 21.26 -0.33 17.54
CA VAL A 315 22.23 -0.05 16.47
C VAL A 315 22.63 1.42 16.49
N GLN A 316 23.93 1.70 16.37
CA GLN A 316 24.42 3.05 16.07
C GLN A 316 24.30 3.29 14.56
N VAL A 317 23.25 4.00 14.16
CA VAL A 317 22.80 4.05 12.75
C VAL A 317 23.86 4.60 11.81
N LEU A 318 24.56 5.69 12.16
CA LEU A 318 25.60 6.27 11.30
C LEU A 318 26.76 5.31 11.02
N GLU A 319 27.25 4.61 12.05
CA GLU A 319 28.31 3.60 11.89
C GLU A 319 27.81 2.40 11.09
N TRP A 320 26.58 1.96 11.34
CA TRP A 320 25.97 0.88 10.57
C TRP A 320 25.83 1.25 9.08
N LEU A 321 25.35 2.46 8.77
CA LEU A 321 25.19 2.96 7.40
C LEU A 321 26.51 3.02 6.63
N LYS A 322 27.60 3.40 7.29
CA LYS A 322 28.94 3.35 6.70
C LYS A 322 29.29 1.92 6.25
N THR A 323 29.08 0.94 7.12
CA THR A 323 29.34 -0.47 6.78
C THR A 323 28.36 -1.02 5.73
N TYR A 324 27.10 -0.62 5.79
CA TYR A 324 26.07 -0.97 4.81
C TYR A 324 26.47 -0.47 3.41
N ALA A 325 26.87 0.79 3.29
CA ALA A 325 27.34 1.37 2.02
C ALA A 325 28.53 0.60 1.46
N HIS A 326 29.51 0.22 2.30
CA HIS A 326 30.67 -0.55 1.86
C HIS A 326 30.28 -1.92 1.31
N ARG A 327 29.40 -2.65 1.99
CA ARG A 327 28.89 -3.96 1.53
C ARG A 327 28.08 -3.82 0.24
N ARG A 328 27.17 -2.84 0.20
CA ARG A 328 26.27 -2.60 -0.92
C ARG A 328 27.00 -2.25 -2.21
N TYR A 329 28.10 -1.50 -2.13
CA TYR A 329 28.84 -1.03 -3.29
C TYR A 329 30.19 -1.74 -3.52
N GLY A 330 30.58 -2.63 -2.61
CA GLY A 330 31.81 -3.42 -2.69
C GLY A 330 33.10 -2.65 -2.38
N LYS A 331 33.02 -1.38 -1.95
CA LYS A 331 34.18 -0.56 -1.57
C LYS A 331 33.79 0.68 -0.77
N ALA A 332 34.77 1.21 -0.03
CA ALA A 332 34.67 2.50 0.64
C ALA A 332 34.91 3.65 -0.35
N VAL A 333 33.97 4.61 -0.40
CA VAL A 333 34.07 5.84 -1.20
C VAL A 333 33.62 7.00 -0.30
N PRO A 334 34.51 7.96 0.04
CA PRO A 334 34.19 9.03 0.98
C PRO A 334 32.94 9.85 0.61
N GLU A 335 32.76 10.12 -0.68
CA GLU A 335 31.59 10.86 -1.17
C GLU A 335 30.28 10.10 -0.91
N VAL A 336 30.31 8.76 -1.01
CA VAL A 336 29.15 7.91 -0.75
C VAL A 336 28.85 7.83 0.75
N GLU A 337 29.89 7.71 1.60
CA GLU A 337 29.71 7.76 3.06
C GLU A 337 29.02 9.07 3.48
N ALA A 338 29.52 10.20 2.96
CA ALA A 338 28.94 11.51 3.22
C ALA A 338 27.50 11.64 2.66
N THR A 339 27.21 11.06 1.49
CA THR A 339 25.82 11.01 1.00
C THR A 339 24.92 10.23 1.95
N TRP A 340 25.33 9.06 2.43
CA TRP A 340 24.51 8.26 3.34
C TRP A 340 24.24 8.94 4.69
N GLU A 341 25.19 9.72 5.21
CA GLU A 341 24.97 10.59 6.36
C GLU A 341 23.91 11.68 6.08
N ILE A 342 23.95 12.29 4.89
CA ILE A 342 22.90 13.25 4.48
C ILE A 342 21.54 12.56 4.36
N LEU A 343 21.48 11.37 3.75
CA LEU A 343 20.22 10.62 3.60
C LEU A 343 19.64 10.24 4.97
N TYR A 344 20.50 9.83 5.91
CA TYR A 344 20.13 9.59 7.30
C TYR A 344 19.45 10.80 7.93
N HIS A 345 20.04 11.99 7.84
CA HIS A 345 19.49 13.20 8.45
C HIS A 345 18.30 13.81 7.69
N THR A 346 17.97 13.31 6.50
CA THR A 346 16.90 13.85 5.65
C THR A 346 15.79 12.81 5.42
N VAL A 347 15.83 12.11 4.30
CA VAL A 347 14.81 11.17 3.83
C VAL A 347 14.57 9.99 4.78
N TYR A 348 15.57 9.62 5.58
CA TYR A 348 15.49 8.51 6.55
C TYR A 348 15.28 8.94 8.01
N ASN A 349 14.88 10.20 8.23
CA ASN A 349 14.57 10.79 9.54
C ASN A 349 13.17 11.42 9.58
N CYS A 350 12.15 10.71 9.11
CA CYS A 350 10.78 11.19 9.12
C CYS A 350 10.12 11.03 10.51
N THR A 351 10.22 12.02 11.39
CA THR A 351 9.74 11.90 12.78
C THR A 351 8.40 12.57 13.07
N ASP A 352 7.65 12.98 12.05
CA ASP A 352 6.34 13.65 12.22
C ASP A 352 5.20 12.69 12.60
N GLY A 353 5.41 11.38 12.44
CA GLY A 353 4.44 10.36 12.77
C GLY A 353 3.30 10.24 11.75
N ILE A 354 3.49 10.71 10.53
CA ILE A 354 2.55 10.58 9.41
C ILE A 354 2.80 9.25 8.68
N ALA A 355 1.72 8.59 8.25
CA ALA A 355 1.81 7.43 7.35
C ALA A 355 2.19 7.91 5.95
N ASP A 356 3.35 7.48 5.45
CA ASP A 356 3.86 7.97 4.18
C ASP A 356 3.19 7.27 2.99
N HIS A 357 2.36 8.01 2.26
CA HIS A 357 1.60 7.54 1.10
C HIS A 357 2.10 8.12 -0.22
N ASN A 358 3.29 8.72 -0.27
CA ASN A 358 3.80 9.52 -1.39
C ASN A 358 2.76 10.46 -2.00
N THR A 359 2.79 11.71 -1.56
CA THR A 359 1.88 12.76 -2.03
C THR A 359 2.55 13.73 -3.01
N ASP A 360 3.61 13.29 -3.71
CA ASP A 360 4.21 14.09 -4.78
C ASP A 360 3.18 14.36 -5.88
N PHE A 361 3.05 15.63 -6.29
CA PHE A 361 1.99 16.08 -7.18
C PHE A 361 2.05 15.44 -8.58
N ILE A 362 3.18 14.87 -8.99
CA ILE A 362 3.27 14.10 -10.23
C ILE A 362 2.38 12.85 -10.15
N VAL A 363 2.45 12.13 -9.03
CA VAL A 363 1.86 10.79 -8.89
C VAL A 363 0.57 10.79 -8.08
N LYS A 364 0.34 11.84 -7.27
CA LYS A 364 -0.92 12.11 -6.56
C LYS A 364 -1.38 13.52 -6.91
N PHE A 365 -1.85 13.67 -8.14
CA PHE A 365 -2.20 14.99 -8.68
C PHE A 365 -3.43 15.57 -7.97
N PRO A 366 -3.40 16.82 -7.45
CA PRO A 366 -4.51 17.37 -6.67
C PRO A 366 -5.83 17.50 -7.46
N ASP A 367 -6.95 17.06 -6.88
CA ASP A 367 -8.31 17.16 -7.44
C ASP A 367 -9.13 18.32 -6.83
N TRP A 368 -8.83 19.54 -7.24
CA TRP A 368 -9.42 20.76 -6.66
C TRP A 368 -9.53 21.92 -7.68
N ASP A 369 -10.33 22.93 -7.34
CA ASP A 369 -10.45 24.17 -8.12
C ASP A 369 -9.36 25.19 -7.69
N PRO A 370 -8.38 25.48 -8.57
CA PRO A 370 -7.27 26.37 -8.24
C PRO A 370 -7.66 27.85 -8.11
N SER A 371 -8.91 28.21 -8.46
CA SER A 371 -9.42 29.58 -8.41
C SER A 371 -9.82 30.01 -6.99
N LEU A 372 -9.97 29.06 -6.07
CA LEU A 372 -10.30 29.34 -4.68
C LEU A 372 -9.12 30.03 -4.00
N LEU A 373 -9.29 31.32 -3.67
CA LEU A 373 -8.30 32.09 -2.93
C LEU A 373 -8.23 31.60 -1.49
N SER A 374 -7.03 31.46 -0.94
CA SER A 374 -6.86 31.23 0.49
C SER A 374 -7.58 32.34 1.27
N GLY A 375 -8.58 31.96 2.07
CA GLY A 375 -9.37 32.87 2.89
C GLY A 375 -10.85 33.10 2.53
N SER A 376 -11.43 32.47 1.49
CA SER A 376 -12.90 32.50 1.34
C SER A 376 -13.54 31.33 2.09
N ALA A 377 -14.08 31.62 3.28
CA ALA A 377 -14.88 30.68 4.05
C ALA A 377 -16.07 30.19 3.21
N ILE A 378 -15.93 29.03 2.57
CA ILE A 378 -17.06 28.28 2.02
C ILE A 378 -18.02 28.04 3.19
N SER A 379 -19.26 28.47 3.02
CA SER A 379 -20.25 28.43 4.08
C SER A 379 -20.39 27.00 4.62
N LYS A 380 -20.39 26.87 5.95
CA LYS A 380 -20.56 25.62 6.68
C LYS A 380 -21.78 24.77 6.27
N ARG A 381 -22.67 25.25 5.40
CA ARG A 381 -23.89 24.56 4.99
C ARG A 381 -23.67 23.42 3.98
N ASP A 382 -22.76 23.59 3.01
CA ASP A 382 -22.54 22.56 1.99
C ASP A 382 -21.55 21.47 2.44
N GLN A 383 -20.64 21.80 3.37
CA GLN A 383 -19.78 20.80 4.02
C GLN A 383 -20.54 19.99 5.09
N MET A 384 -21.52 20.57 5.78
CA MET A 384 -22.31 19.86 6.80
C MET A 384 -23.22 18.76 6.22
N HIS A 385 -23.70 18.88 4.98
CA HIS A 385 -24.51 17.80 4.38
C HIS A 385 -23.67 16.59 3.95
N ALA A 386 -22.38 16.75 3.66
CA ALA A 386 -21.45 15.63 3.44
C ALA A 386 -20.96 15.01 4.76
N LEU A 387 -20.86 15.80 5.84
CA LEU A 387 -20.36 15.36 7.15
C LEU A 387 -21.42 14.73 8.07
N HIS A 388 -22.72 14.96 7.86
CA HIS A 388 -23.79 14.42 8.72
C HIS A 388 -24.40 13.07 8.27
N ALA A 389 -23.91 12.45 7.20
CA ALA A 389 -24.34 11.12 6.74
C ALA A 389 -23.28 10.01 6.94
N LEU A 390 -22.28 10.25 7.80
CA LEU A 390 -21.21 9.31 8.10
C LEU A 390 -21.14 9.06 9.63
N PRO A 391 -21.58 7.90 10.12
CA PRO A 391 -21.05 7.37 11.36
C PRO A 391 -19.68 6.74 11.05
N GLY A 392 -18.60 7.35 11.55
CA GLY A 392 -17.28 6.73 11.63
C GLY A 392 -16.12 7.66 11.23
N PRO A 393 -15.12 7.88 12.09
CA PRO A 393 -13.91 8.61 11.75
C PRO A 393 -12.91 7.65 11.10
N ARG A 394 -13.13 7.25 9.85
CA ARG A 394 -12.10 6.52 9.10
C ARG A 394 -11.03 7.50 8.65
N ARG A 395 -9.90 7.53 9.34
CA ARG A 395 -8.74 8.36 8.99
C ARG A 395 -7.97 7.74 7.83
N PHE A 396 -8.54 7.84 6.63
CA PHE A 396 -7.70 8.00 5.44
C PHE A 396 -7.51 9.50 5.29
N LEU A 397 -6.34 9.98 5.73
CA LEU A 397 -5.85 11.36 5.61
C LEU A 397 -6.95 12.38 5.27
N SER A 398 -7.71 12.81 6.28
CA SER A 398 -8.34 14.12 6.16
C SER A 398 -7.19 15.11 6.11
N GLU A 399 -6.98 15.72 4.96
CA GLU A 399 -6.07 16.86 4.84
C GLU A 399 -6.41 17.85 5.95
N GLU A 400 -5.38 18.23 6.72
CA GLU A 400 -5.46 19.34 7.64
C GLU A 400 -5.92 20.58 6.87
N ASN A 401 -6.62 21.48 7.57
CA ASN A 401 -7.20 22.72 7.08
C ASN A 401 -6.16 23.66 6.42
N SER A 402 -5.74 23.38 5.19
CA SER A 402 -5.06 24.34 4.32
C SER A 402 -5.86 24.55 3.05
N ASP A 403 -6.08 25.81 2.69
CA ASP A 403 -6.82 26.19 1.46
C ASP A 403 -6.12 25.73 0.16
N MET A 404 -4.88 25.26 0.25
CA MET A 404 -4.04 24.80 -0.85
C MET A 404 -3.55 23.37 -0.60
N PRO A 405 -3.42 22.51 -1.65
CA PRO A 405 -2.84 21.19 -1.51
C PRO A 405 -1.40 21.25 -1.00
N GLN A 406 -1.01 20.31 -0.14
CA GLN A 406 0.36 20.19 0.36
C GLN A 406 0.92 18.79 0.11
N ALA A 407 2.07 18.74 -0.59
CA ALA A 407 2.84 17.50 -0.69
C ALA A 407 3.63 17.28 0.60
N HIS A 408 3.75 16.02 1.01
CA HIS A 408 4.43 15.61 2.22
C HIS A 408 5.95 15.77 2.04
N LEU A 409 6.57 16.55 2.94
CA LEU A 409 8.01 16.80 2.94
C LEU A 409 8.48 17.15 4.36
N TRP A 410 9.26 16.27 4.98
CA TRP A 410 9.78 16.41 6.34
C TRP A 410 11.26 16.85 6.39
N TYR A 411 11.87 17.13 5.23
CA TYR A 411 13.29 17.45 5.12
C TYR A 411 13.55 18.54 4.08
N SER A 412 14.75 19.13 4.11
CA SER A 412 15.18 20.11 3.10
C SER A 412 15.62 19.42 1.82
N ASN A 413 14.92 19.66 0.71
CA ASN A 413 15.34 19.14 -0.60
C ASN A 413 16.71 19.69 -1.03
N GLN A 414 17.13 20.87 -0.53
CA GLN A 414 18.47 21.40 -0.81
C GLN A 414 19.58 20.53 -0.21
N GLU A 415 19.38 19.97 0.98
CA GLU A 415 20.34 19.03 1.57
C GLU A 415 20.40 17.74 0.78
N LEU A 416 19.25 17.21 0.34
CA LEU A 416 19.21 16.04 -0.54
C LEU A 416 19.96 16.29 -1.87
N ILE A 417 19.83 17.48 -2.46
CA ILE A 417 20.55 17.87 -3.68
C ILE A 417 22.07 17.91 -3.45
N LYS A 418 22.55 18.35 -2.27
CA LYS A 418 23.98 18.26 -1.90
C LYS A 418 24.43 16.81 -1.82
N GLY A 419 23.63 15.94 -1.21
CA GLY A 419 23.88 14.50 -1.15
C GLY A 419 23.94 13.86 -2.54
N LEU A 420 23.03 14.23 -3.44
CA LEU A 420 23.02 13.80 -4.85
C LEU A 420 24.28 14.24 -5.60
N LYS A 421 24.76 15.48 -5.38
CA LYS A 421 26.01 15.96 -5.98
C LYS A 421 27.21 15.11 -5.58
N LEU A 422 27.33 14.80 -4.28
CA LEU A 422 28.39 13.92 -3.77
C LEU A 422 28.26 12.52 -4.39
N PHE A 423 27.04 11.98 -4.43
CA PHE A 423 26.79 10.66 -5.02
C PHE A 423 27.20 10.62 -6.50
N LEU A 424 26.82 11.62 -7.30
CA LEU A 424 27.24 11.76 -8.71
C LEU A 424 28.77 11.81 -8.88
N ASN A 425 29.49 12.47 -7.97
CA ASN A 425 30.95 12.53 -8.01
C ASN A 425 31.60 11.15 -7.82
N ALA A 426 30.92 10.22 -7.12
CA ALA A 426 31.36 8.83 -6.99
C ALA A 426 31.15 8.00 -8.26
N GLY A 427 30.49 8.53 -9.30
CA GLY A 427 30.11 7.80 -10.51
C GLY A 427 31.26 7.11 -11.23
N ASN A 428 32.42 7.77 -11.35
CA ASN A 428 33.60 7.18 -11.98
C ASN A 428 34.12 5.96 -11.20
N ALA A 429 34.02 6.00 -9.87
CA ALA A 429 34.43 4.91 -9.02
C ALA A 429 33.44 3.74 -9.09
N LEU A 430 32.14 4.00 -9.23
CA LEU A 430 31.08 3.01 -9.03
C LEU A 430 30.26 2.67 -10.27
N ALA A 431 30.67 3.09 -11.47
CA ALA A 431 29.90 2.89 -12.70
C ALA A 431 29.49 1.44 -12.98
N GLY A 432 30.37 0.48 -12.67
CA GLY A 432 30.09 -0.95 -12.84
C GLY A 432 29.14 -1.56 -11.79
N CYS A 433 28.81 -0.82 -10.73
CA CYS A 433 28.03 -1.32 -9.60
C CYS A 433 26.53 -1.12 -9.84
N ALA A 434 25.77 -2.22 -9.89
CA ALA A 434 24.34 -2.19 -10.19
C ALA A 434 23.51 -1.52 -9.08
N THR A 435 23.84 -1.78 -7.81
CA THR A 435 23.18 -1.17 -6.65
C THR A 435 23.43 0.33 -6.58
N TYR A 436 24.65 0.78 -6.92
CA TYR A 436 24.96 2.20 -7.05
C TYR A 436 24.11 2.87 -8.13
N ARG A 437 23.97 2.26 -9.31
CA ARG A 437 23.13 2.80 -10.39
C ARG A 437 21.65 2.85 -10.02
N TYR A 438 21.15 1.87 -9.26
CA TYR A 438 19.79 1.88 -8.72
C TYR A 438 19.61 3.06 -7.75
N ASP A 439 20.47 3.20 -6.75
CA ASP A 439 20.36 4.27 -5.75
C ASP A 439 20.53 5.65 -6.39
N LEU A 440 21.41 5.80 -7.38
CA LEU A 440 21.60 7.06 -8.10
C LEU A 440 20.31 7.49 -8.82
N VAL A 441 19.65 6.54 -9.50
CA VAL A 441 18.37 6.80 -10.17
C VAL A 441 17.31 7.20 -9.14
N ASP A 442 17.21 6.50 -8.01
CA ASP A 442 16.20 6.79 -7.00
C ASP A 442 16.43 8.15 -6.30
N ILE A 443 17.67 8.46 -5.91
CA ILE A 443 18.03 9.76 -5.30
C ILE A 443 17.78 10.90 -6.28
N THR A 444 18.14 10.71 -7.56
CA THR A 444 17.89 11.72 -8.60
C THR A 444 16.39 11.93 -8.82
N ARG A 445 15.60 10.84 -8.90
CA ARG A 445 14.15 10.88 -9.00
C ARG A 445 13.54 11.63 -7.81
N GLN A 446 13.95 11.32 -6.59
CA GLN A 446 13.47 11.99 -5.37
C GLN A 446 13.75 13.50 -5.42
N ALA A 447 14.97 13.91 -5.76
CA ALA A 447 15.31 15.34 -5.83
C ALA A 447 14.47 16.09 -6.88
N LEU A 448 14.23 15.47 -8.04
CA LEU A 448 13.43 16.02 -9.12
C LEU A 448 11.93 16.04 -8.80
N SER A 449 11.39 15.02 -8.12
CA SER A 449 9.98 14.98 -7.74
C SER A 449 9.65 16.06 -6.71
N LYS A 450 10.53 16.29 -5.73
CA LYS A 450 10.38 17.40 -4.78
C LYS A 450 10.52 18.77 -5.44
N LEU A 451 11.36 18.92 -6.46
CA LEU A 451 11.38 20.12 -7.31
C LEU A 451 10.04 20.28 -8.06
N ALA A 452 9.47 19.21 -8.59
CA ALA A 452 8.19 19.26 -9.28
C ALA A 452 7.06 19.72 -8.36
N ASN A 453 7.08 19.33 -7.07
CA ASN A 453 6.10 19.82 -6.10
C ASN A 453 6.13 21.35 -5.97
N GLN A 454 7.33 21.93 -5.86
CA GLN A 454 7.49 23.39 -5.82
C GLN A 454 7.01 24.05 -7.13
N VAL A 455 7.40 23.49 -8.28
CA VAL A 455 7.03 24.04 -9.59
C VAL A 455 5.52 24.02 -9.84
N TYR A 456 4.81 22.99 -9.34
CA TYR A 456 3.35 22.97 -9.36
C TYR A 456 2.75 24.12 -8.55
N MET A 457 3.24 24.34 -7.32
CA MET A 457 2.77 25.44 -6.48
C MET A 457 3.01 26.80 -7.13
N ASP A 458 4.19 27.00 -7.72
CA ASP A 458 4.51 28.23 -8.47
C ASP A 458 3.53 28.45 -9.64
N ALA A 459 3.13 27.38 -10.34
CA ALA A 459 2.14 27.47 -11.41
C ALA A 459 0.75 27.86 -10.89
N VAL A 460 0.29 27.24 -9.79
CA VAL A 460 -1.00 27.59 -9.18
C VAL A 460 -1.01 29.03 -8.68
N ILE A 461 0.05 29.48 -8.01
CA ILE A 461 0.18 30.86 -7.52
C ILE A 461 0.15 31.85 -8.69
N ALA A 462 0.88 31.57 -9.78
CA ALA A 462 0.85 32.42 -10.97
C ALA A 462 -0.55 32.48 -11.60
N PHE A 463 -1.27 31.36 -11.63
CA PHE A 463 -2.67 31.33 -12.09
C PHE A 463 -3.59 32.19 -11.21
N GLN A 464 -3.50 32.06 -9.89
CA GLN A 464 -4.30 32.85 -8.94
C GLN A 464 -4.02 34.35 -9.06
N HIS A 465 -2.76 34.73 -9.31
CA HIS A 465 -2.36 36.11 -9.59
C HIS A 465 -2.66 36.59 -11.02
N LYS A 466 -3.24 35.73 -11.85
CA LYS A 466 -3.55 36.01 -13.27
C LYS A 466 -2.30 36.36 -14.10
N ASP A 467 -1.13 35.89 -13.69
CA ASP A 467 0.12 36.02 -14.43
C ASP A 467 0.25 34.88 -15.45
N ALA A 468 -0.27 35.12 -16.65
CA ALA A 468 -0.24 34.13 -17.73
C ALA A 468 1.18 33.76 -18.19
N SER A 469 2.15 34.68 -18.04
CA SER A 469 3.53 34.42 -18.47
C SER A 469 4.22 33.48 -17.50
N ALA A 470 4.17 33.80 -16.20
CA ALA A 470 4.72 32.93 -15.15
C ALA A 470 4.00 31.58 -15.14
N PHE A 471 2.67 31.55 -15.23
CA PHE A 471 1.90 30.31 -15.29
C PHE A 471 2.37 29.40 -16.43
N ASN A 472 2.57 29.96 -17.64
CA ASN A 472 3.03 29.18 -18.78
C ASN A 472 4.45 28.63 -18.56
N ILE A 473 5.35 29.40 -17.94
CA ILE A 473 6.70 28.93 -17.62
C ILE A 473 6.67 27.77 -16.63
N HIS A 474 5.95 27.91 -15.53
CA HIS A 474 5.91 26.90 -14.47
C HIS A 474 5.15 25.63 -14.89
N SER A 475 4.01 25.75 -15.58
CA SER A 475 3.27 24.60 -16.11
C SER A 475 4.09 23.80 -17.11
N GLN A 476 4.77 24.44 -18.07
CA GLN A 476 5.64 23.74 -19.01
C GLN A 476 6.85 23.09 -18.33
N LYS A 477 7.43 23.75 -17.31
CA LYS A 477 8.51 23.17 -16.51
C LYS A 477 8.05 21.91 -15.76
N PHE A 478 6.84 21.91 -15.19
CA PHE A 478 6.27 20.73 -14.53
C PHE A 478 6.09 19.57 -15.51
N LEU A 479 5.47 19.83 -16.68
CA LEU A 479 5.27 18.81 -17.70
C LEU A 479 6.59 18.27 -18.24
N GLN A 480 7.64 19.11 -18.34
CA GLN A 480 8.97 18.67 -18.74
C GLN A 480 9.66 17.82 -17.65
N LEU A 481 9.49 18.16 -16.37
CA LEU A 481 10.00 17.35 -15.26
C LEU A 481 9.43 15.93 -15.30
N ILE A 482 8.14 15.75 -15.61
CA ILE A 482 7.55 14.41 -15.75
C ILE A 482 8.28 13.60 -16.85
N LYS A 483 8.53 14.21 -18.01
CA LYS A 483 9.20 13.55 -19.14
C LYS A 483 10.66 13.21 -18.82
N ASP A 484 11.36 14.12 -18.17
CA ASP A 484 12.77 13.94 -17.80
C ASP A 484 12.93 12.86 -16.72
N ILE A 485 12.02 12.81 -15.74
CA ILE A 485 12.00 11.73 -14.74
C ILE A 485 11.68 10.40 -15.43
N ASP A 486 10.74 10.35 -16.39
CA ASP A 486 10.47 9.13 -17.15
C ASP A 486 11.72 8.61 -17.89
N GLU A 487 12.48 9.51 -18.53
CA GLU A 487 13.75 9.17 -19.20
C GLU A 487 14.79 8.63 -18.22
N LEU A 488 14.92 9.25 -17.04
CA LEU A 488 15.80 8.75 -15.98
C LEU A 488 15.41 7.34 -15.55
N LEU A 489 14.12 7.10 -15.29
CA LEU A 489 13.62 5.81 -14.83
C LEU A 489 13.76 4.73 -15.92
N ALA A 490 13.62 5.11 -17.19
CA ALA A 490 13.83 4.20 -18.33
C ALA A 490 15.25 3.61 -18.39
N SER A 491 16.21 4.24 -17.71
CA SER A 491 17.62 3.81 -17.68
C SER A 491 17.92 2.65 -16.72
N ASN A 492 16.94 2.16 -15.96
CA ASN A 492 17.16 1.09 -14.98
C ASN A 492 15.99 0.08 -14.93
N ASP A 493 16.31 -1.22 -14.95
CA ASP A 493 15.33 -2.34 -15.04
C ASP A 493 14.31 -2.34 -13.90
N ASN A 494 14.62 -1.71 -12.76
CA ASN A 494 13.78 -1.71 -11.56
C ASN A 494 12.68 -0.63 -11.57
N PHE A 495 12.62 0.24 -12.59
CA PHE A 495 11.66 1.35 -12.64
C PHE A 495 10.83 1.35 -13.94
N LEU A 496 10.50 0.17 -14.46
CA LEU A 496 9.80 0.02 -15.75
C LEU A 496 8.37 -0.49 -15.55
N LEU A 497 7.37 0.20 -16.11
CA LEU A 497 5.98 -0.29 -16.09
C LEU A 497 5.82 -1.64 -16.82
N GLY A 498 6.63 -1.87 -17.87
CA GLY A 498 6.53 -3.07 -18.69
C GLY A 498 6.78 -4.36 -17.92
N THR A 499 7.66 -4.36 -16.92
CA THR A 499 7.95 -5.57 -16.13
C THR A 499 6.72 -6.02 -15.35
N TRP A 500 5.99 -5.07 -14.75
CA TRP A 500 4.73 -5.29 -14.04
C TRP A 500 3.60 -5.81 -14.95
N LEU A 501 3.39 -5.16 -16.10
CA LEU A 501 2.33 -5.56 -17.02
C LEU A 501 2.61 -6.92 -17.66
N GLU A 502 3.86 -7.18 -18.05
CA GLU A 502 4.25 -8.49 -18.60
C GLU A 502 4.21 -9.60 -17.55
N SER A 503 4.49 -9.32 -16.27
CA SER A 503 4.33 -10.33 -15.22
C SER A 503 2.87 -10.71 -15.03
N ALA A 504 1.95 -9.74 -15.05
CA ALA A 504 0.51 -10.02 -14.95
C ALA A 504 0.02 -10.86 -16.13
N LYS A 505 0.39 -10.49 -17.36
CA LYS A 505 0.00 -11.23 -18.57
C LYS A 505 0.53 -12.66 -18.62
N LYS A 506 1.74 -12.90 -18.10
CA LYS A 506 2.35 -14.25 -18.06
C LYS A 506 1.61 -15.24 -17.15
N LEU A 507 0.74 -14.76 -16.26
CA LEU A 507 -0.12 -15.62 -15.43
C LEU A 507 -1.30 -16.17 -16.23
N ALA A 508 -1.67 -15.54 -17.36
CA ALA A 508 -2.80 -15.95 -18.15
C ALA A 508 -2.51 -17.19 -19.00
N THR A 509 -3.53 -18.03 -19.16
CA THR A 509 -3.51 -19.21 -20.04
C THR A 509 -4.19 -18.99 -21.38
N ASN A 510 -4.98 -17.91 -21.49
CA ASN A 510 -5.75 -17.59 -22.68
C ASN A 510 -5.89 -16.07 -22.85
N PRO A 511 -6.31 -15.60 -24.04
CA PRO A 511 -6.41 -14.15 -24.32
C PRO A 511 -7.37 -13.39 -23.39
N SER A 512 -8.46 -14.02 -22.93
CA SER A 512 -9.43 -13.36 -22.05
C SER A 512 -8.83 -13.08 -20.67
N GLU A 513 -8.13 -14.06 -20.10
CA GLU A 513 -7.38 -13.89 -18.84
C GLU A 513 -6.28 -12.84 -19.00
N MET A 514 -5.56 -12.84 -20.13
CA MET A 514 -4.48 -11.87 -20.38
C MET A 514 -5.00 -10.43 -20.34
N ILE A 515 -6.15 -10.20 -20.98
CA ILE A 515 -6.84 -8.91 -20.98
C ILE A 515 -7.26 -8.50 -19.56
N GLN A 516 -7.88 -9.42 -18.81
CA GLN A 516 -8.35 -9.14 -17.45
C GLN A 516 -7.19 -8.84 -16.50
N TYR A 517 -6.11 -9.61 -16.58
CA TYR A 517 -4.97 -9.47 -15.67
C TYR A 517 -4.19 -8.19 -15.97
N GLU A 518 -4.04 -7.81 -17.24
CA GLU A 518 -3.47 -6.51 -17.59
C GLU A 518 -4.37 -5.35 -17.11
N TYR A 519 -5.70 -5.46 -17.28
CA TYR A 519 -6.64 -4.47 -16.74
C TYR A 519 -6.51 -4.33 -15.22
N ASN A 520 -6.49 -5.44 -14.48
CA ASN A 520 -6.29 -5.43 -13.03
C ASN A 520 -4.95 -4.81 -12.63
N ALA A 521 -3.85 -5.18 -13.30
CA ALA A 521 -2.52 -4.65 -13.03
C ALA A 521 -2.42 -3.14 -13.27
N ARG A 522 -3.05 -2.63 -14.33
CA ARG A 522 -3.16 -1.19 -14.62
C ARG A 522 -4.02 -0.47 -13.59
N THR A 523 -5.18 -1.03 -13.27
CA THR A 523 -6.13 -0.43 -12.34
C THR A 523 -5.54 -0.32 -10.94
N GLN A 524 -4.87 -1.37 -10.44
CA GLN A 524 -4.30 -1.39 -9.09
C GLN A 524 -3.37 -0.21 -8.83
N VAL A 525 -2.52 0.16 -9.79
CA VAL A 525 -1.53 1.25 -9.64
C VAL A 525 -2.04 2.63 -10.09
N THR A 526 -3.34 2.76 -10.40
CA THR A 526 -3.97 4.00 -10.88
C THR A 526 -5.30 4.29 -10.17
N MET A 527 -6.47 4.08 -10.80
CA MET A 527 -7.77 4.37 -10.15
C MET A 527 -8.12 3.43 -9.02
N TRP A 528 -7.50 2.26 -8.95
CA TRP A 528 -7.67 1.24 -7.93
C TRP A 528 -9.09 0.65 -7.88
N TYR A 529 -10.12 1.47 -7.66
CA TYR A 529 -11.50 1.06 -7.43
C TYR A 529 -12.51 1.65 -8.43
N ASP A 530 -13.80 1.59 -8.07
CA ASP A 530 -14.88 2.14 -8.85
C ASP A 530 -14.80 3.67 -9.02
N THR A 531 -15.33 4.15 -10.14
CA THR A 531 -15.41 5.56 -10.52
C THR A 531 -16.75 5.82 -11.20
N ASN A 532 -17.23 7.05 -11.20
CA ASN A 532 -18.32 7.50 -12.08
C ASN A 532 -17.82 8.59 -13.05
N ILE A 533 -18.73 9.20 -13.81
CA ILE A 533 -18.35 10.12 -14.91
C ILE A 533 -17.53 11.33 -14.42
N THR A 534 -17.80 11.85 -13.22
CA THR A 534 -17.14 13.04 -12.66
C THR A 534 -16.36 12.76 -11.38
N THR A 535 -16.57 11.58 -10.77
CA THR A 535 -16.07 11.27 -9.44
C THR A 535 -15.11 10.11 -9.53
N GLN A 536 -13.88 10.38 -9.15
CA GLN A 536 -12.83 9.40 -9.05
C GLN A 536 -13.00 8.47 -7.85
N SER A 537 -12.27 7.36 -7.89
CA SER A 537 -12.18 6.45 -6.77
C SER A 537 -11.61 7.18 -5.55
N LYS A 538 -12.08 6.86 -4.35
CA LYS A 538 -11.44 7.33 -3.10
C LYS A 538 -10.03 6.76 -2.91
N LEU A 539 -9.65 5.75 -3.68
CA LEU A 539 -8.35 5.08 -3.66
C LEU A 539 -7.53 5.38 -4.92
N HIS A 540 -7.92 6.39 -5.70
CA HIS A 540 -7.10 6.86 -6.82
C HIS A 540 -5.68 7.17 -6.35
N ASP A 541 -4.70 6.72 -7.13
CA ASP A 541 -3.28 6.90 -6.88
C ASP A 541 -2.80 6.37 -5.51
N TYR A 542 -3.58 5.54 -4.81
CA TYR A 542 -3.19 4.95 -3.52
C TYR A 542 -1.89 4.13 -3.66
N ALA A 543 -1.84 3.31 -4.71
CA ALA A 543 -0.69 2.46 -5.05
C ALA A 543 0.12 3.04 -6.22
N ASN A 544 0.31 4.36 -6.23
CA ASN A 544 1.03 5.06 -7.29
C ASN A 544 2.49 4.58 -7.44
N LYS A 545 3.08 4.83 -8.62
CA LYS A 545 4.44 4.40 -8.95
C LYS A 545 5.18 5.45 -9.78
N PHE A 546 6.45 5.65 -9.45
CA PHE A 546 7.41 6.26 -10.35
C PHE A 546 8.02 5.20 -11.27
N TRP A 547 7.28 4.83 -12.30
CA TRP A 547 7.73 3.92 -13.35
C TRP A 547 7.74 4.60 -14.72
N SER A 548 8.81 4.38 -15.50
CA SER A 548 8.86 4.80 -16.90
C SER A 548 7.73 4.13 -17.70
N GLY A 549 7.14 4.91 -18.59
CA GLY A 549 5.92 4.59 -19.30
C GLY A 549 4.67 5.05 -18.56
N LEU A 550 4.59 4.83 -17.24
CA LEU A 550 3.44 5.27 -16.44
C LEU A 550 3.42 6.79 -16.29
N LEU A 551 4.57 7.41 -16.05
CA LEU A 551 4.69 8.88 -15.98
C LEU A 551 4.19 9.57 -17.25
N VAL A 552 4.71 9.18 -18.41
CA VAL A 552 4.36 9.85 -19.68
C VAL A 552 2.97 9.48 -20.21
N ASP A 553 2.50 8.25 -20.00
CA ASP A 553 1.23 7.81 -20.60
C ASP A 553 0.01 7.97 -19.70
N TYR A 554 0.20 8.11 -18.39
CA TYR A 554 -0.89 8.21 -17.43
C TYR A 554 -0.88 9.54 -16.66
N TYR A 555 0.23 9.89 -16.01
CA TYR A 555 0.29 11.09 -15.18
C TYR A 555 0.43 12.39 -15.99
N LEU A 556 1.26 12.39 -17.05
CA LEU A 556 1.47 13.56 -17.91
C LEU A 556 0.18 14.07 -18.59
N PRO A 557 -0.68 13.21 -19.20
CA PRO A 557 -1.93 13.69 -19.81
C PRO A 557 -2.91 14.29 -18.79
N ARG A 558 -2.95 13.76 -17.55
CA ARG A 558 -3.77 14.30 -16.45
C ARG A 558 -3.31 15.72 -16.08
N ALA A 559 -2.01 15.90 -15.86
CA ALA A 559 -1.41 17.19 -15.55
C ALA A 559 -1.56 18.20 -16.71
N SER A 560 -1.32 17.77 -17.95
CA SER A 560 -1.49 18.62 -19.14
C SER A 560 -2.93 19.13 -19.25
N THR A 561 -3.90 18.23 -19.10
CA THR A 561 -5.32 18.60 -19.15
C THR A 561 -5.66 19.64 -18.09
N TYR A 562 -5.16 19.50 -16.86
CA TYR A 562 -5.39 20.50 -15.81
C TYR A 562 -4.87 21.88 -16.19
N PHE A 563 -3.60 21.95 -16.62
CA PHE A 563 -3.00 23.22 -17.02
C PHE A 563 -3.63 23.81 -18.28
N ASP A 564 -4.15 23.00 -19.19
CA ASP A 564 -4.87 23.47 -20.38
C ASP A 564 -6.17 24.20 -19.99
N TYR A 565 -6.91 23.67 -19.01
CA TYR A 565 -8.12 24.32 -18.48
C TYR A 565 -7.80 25.61 -17.74
N MET A 566 -6.74 25.63 -16.93
CA MET A 566 -6.26 26.85 -16.27
C MET A 566 -5.81 27.90 -17.29
N SER A 567 -5.05 27.50 -18.31
CA SER A 567 -4.62 28.39 -19.40
C SER A 567 -5.82 28.95 -20.16
N LYS A 568 -6.83 28.13 -20.44
CA LYS A 568 -8.08 28.57 -21.08
C LYS A 568 -8.81 29.59 -20.22
N SER A 569 -8.96 29.33 -18.92
CA SER A 569 -9.57 30.27 -17.96
C SER A 569 -8.85 31.63 -17.95
N LEU A 570 -7.51 31.65 -17.96
CA LEU A 570 -6.73 32.90 -18.05
C LEU A 570 -6.96 33.66 -19.37
N ARG A 571 -6.94 32.96 -20.51
CA ARG A 571 -7.13 33.56 -21.84
C ARG A 571 -8.54 34.13 -22.03
N GLU A 572 -9.55 33.36 -21.63
CA GLU A 572 -10.96 33.71 -21.80
C GLU A 572 -11.50 34.60 -20.68
N LYS A 573 -10.73 34.79 -19.60
CA LYS A 573 -11.15 35.46 -18.36
C LYS A 573 -12.42 34.83 -17.78
N SER A 574 -12.50 33.51 -17.87
CA SER A 574 -13.63 32.69 -17.41
C SER A 574 -13.24 31.87 -16.17
N GLU A 575 -14.23 31.35 -15.45
CA GLU A 575 -13.99 30.46 -14.30
C GLU A 575 -13.39 29.11 -14.74
N PHE A 576 -12.60 28.51 -13.85
CA PHE A 576 -12.07 27.16 -14.07
C PHE A 576 -13.21 26.13 -14.09
N GLN A 577 -13.33 25.39 -15.20
CA GLN A 577 -14.42 24.43 -15.38
C GLN A 577 -14.11 23.09 -14.71
N VAL A 578 -14.10 23.05 -13.37
CA VAL A 578 -13.68 21.89 -12.57
C VAL A 578 -14.39 20.59 -12.96
N ASP A 579 -15.71 20.62 -13.15
CA ASP A 579 -16.47 19.42 -13.48
C ASP A 579 -16.14 18.88 -14.88
N ARG A 580 -15.88 19.76 -15.85
CA ARG A 580 -15.48 19.33 -17.20
C ARG A 580 -14.06 18.78 -17.22
N TRP A 581 -13.16 19.41 -16.48
CA TRP A 581 -11.82 18.88 -16.27
C TRP A 581 -11.88 17.48 -15.62
N ARG A 582 -12.69 17.32 -14.57
CA ARG A 582 -12.95 16.03 -13.90
C ARG A 582 -13.42 14.95 -14.85
N GLN A 583 -14.45 15.25 -15.64
CA GLN A 583 -14.95 14.33 -16.68
C GLN A 583 -13.84 13.89 -17.62
N GLN A 584 -13.01 14.82 -18.06
CA GLN A 584 -11.96 14.54 -19.03
C GLN A 584 -10.84 13.70 -18.44
N TRP A 585 -10.35 14.02 -17.24
CA TRP A 585 -9.22 13.29 -16.67
C TRP A 585 -9.65 11.90 -16.16
N VAL A 586 -10.88 11.75 -15.65
CA VAL A 586 -11.45 10.43 -15.33
C VAL A 586 -11.58 9.58 -16.59
N PHE A 587 -12.06 10.16 -17.69
CA PHE A 587 -12.12 9.48 -18.99
C PHE A 587 -10.74 9.04 -19.49
N ILE A 588 -9.72 9.91 -19.38
CA ILE A 588 -8.32 9.55 -19.71
C ILE A 588 -7.88 8.33 -18.90
N SER A 589 -8.18 8.31 -17.60
CA SER A 589 -7.76 7.23 -16.70
C SER A 589 -8.40 5.89 -17.05
N ILE A 590 -9.73 5.87 -17.23
CA ILE A 590 -10.47 4.66 -17.62
C ILE A 590 -10.03 4.16 -18.99
N SER A 591 -9.78 5.08 -19.94
CA SER A 591 -9.30 4.75 -21.28
C SER A 591 -7.91 4.11 -21.25
N TRP A 592 -7.01 4.63 -20.40
CA TRP A 592 -5.67 4.06 -20.22
C TRP A 592 -5.71 2.65 -19.63
N GLN A 593 -6.56 2.42 -18.62
CA GLN A 593 -6.76 1.09 -18.02
C GLN A 593 -7.37 0.09 -19.03
N SER A 594 -8.27 0.59 -19.87
CA SER A 594 -8.97 -0.20 -20.89
C SER A 594 -8.26 -0.23 -22.24
N ASN A 595 -7.00 0.26 -22.32
CA ASN A 595 -6.30 0.46 -23.59
C ASN A 595 -6.09 -0.84 -24.39
N TRP A 596 -6.19 -2.00 -23.75
CA TRP A 596 -6.26 -3.30 -24.44
C TRP A 596 -7.40 -3.39 -25.48
N LYS A 597 -8.46 -2.57 -25.35
CA LYS A 597 -9.56 -2.47 -26.32
C LYS A 597 -9.18 -1.68 -27.59
N THR A 598 -8.12 -0.87 -27.55
CA THR A 598 -7.82 0.14 -28.57
C THR A 598 -6.37 0.23 -29.01
N GLY A 599 -5.39 -0.39 -28.32
CA GLY A 599 -3.98 -0.16 -28.60
C GLY A 599 -3.01 -1.25 -28.13
N THR A 600 -2.12 -1.62 -29.06
CA THR A 600 -0.99 -2.55 -28.97
C THR A 600 0.26 -1.97 -28.29
N LYS A 601 0.10 -0.97 -27.40
CA LYS A 601 1.27 -0.26 -26.84
C LYS A 601 2.01 -1.15 -25.84
N ASN A 602 3.13 -1.70 -26.30
CA ASN A 602 4.06 -2.44 -25.47
C ASN A 602 4.96 -1.49 -24.68
N TYR A 603 5.16 -1.79 -23.41
CA TYR A 603 6.10 -1.08 -22.54
C TYR A 603 7.42 -1.85 -22.45
N PRO A 604 8.58 -1.17 -22.47
CA PRO A 604 9.88 -1.83 -22.34
C PRO A 604 9.99 -2.64 -21.04
N ILE A 605 10.58 -3.84 -21.14
CA ILE A 605 10.95 -4.69 -19.99
C ILE A 605 12.45 -4.69 -19.70
N ARG A 606 13.20 -3.86 -20.43
CA ARG A 606 14.64 -3.68 -20.30
C ARG A 606 14.96 -2.20 -20.40
N ALA A 607 15.89 -1.78 -19.56
CA ALA A 607 16.40 -0.44 -19.49
C ALA A 607 17.08 -0.01 -20.78
N LYS A 608 17.02 1.29 -21.05
CA LYS A 608 17.73 1.94 -22.14
C LYS A 608 18.33 3.25 -21.65
N GLY A 609 19.58 3.51 -22.05
CA GLY A 609 20.32 4.71 -21.67
C GLY A 609 21.33 4.45 -20.56
N ASP A 610 22.18 5.43 -20.31
CA ASP A 610 23.17 5.41 -19.23
C ASP A 610 22.64 6.24 -18.06
N SER A 611 22.28 5.55 -16.96
CA SER A 611 21.75 6.18 -15.76
C SER A 611 22.64 7.28 -15.19
N ILE A 612 23.97 7.14 -15.26
CA ILE A 612 24.90 8.12 -14.70
C ILE A 612 24.94 9.36 -15.58
N ALA A 613 25.02 9.17 -16.90
CA ALA A 613 25.02 10.28 -17.85
C ALA A 613 23.70 11.07 -17.78
N ILE A 614 22.57 10.37 -17.75
CA ILE A 614 21.23 11.00 -17.66
C ILE A 614 21.09 11.74 -16.33
N ALA A 615 21.40 11.10 -15.19
CA ALA A 615 21.32 11.75 -13.88
C ALA A 615 22.18 13.01 -13.80
N LYS A 616 23.39 12.99 -14.37
CA LYS A 616 24.27 14.17 -14.43
C LYS A 616 23.68 15.30 -15.27
N VAL A 617 23.16 14.99 -16.47
CA VAL A 617 22.51 15.98 -17.34
C VAL A 617 21.32 16.63 -16.63
N LEU A 618 20.48 15.84 -15.96
CA LEU A 618 19.33 16.36 -15.21
C LEU A 618 19.75 17.17 -14.00
N TYR A 619 20.78 16.74 -13.26
CA TYR A 619 21.35 17.53 -12.17
C TYR A 619 21.83 18.90 -12.66
N ASP A 620 22.60 18.95 -13.74
CA ASP A 620 23.12 20.20 -14.29
C ASP A 620 21.97 21.11 -14.80
N LYS A 621 20.96 20.51 -15.45
CA LYS A 621 19.78 21.21 -15.96
C LYS A 621 18.96 21.90 -14.87
N TYR A 622 18.76 21.24 -13.73
CA TYR A 622 17.83 21.72 -12.71
C TYR A 622 18.49 22.34 -11.48
N PHE A 623 19.71 21.92 -11.13
CA PHE A 623 20.39 22.29 -9.89
C PHE A 623 21.77 22.91 -10.10
N GLY A 624 22.39 22.75 -11.29
CA GLY A 624 23.75 23.21 -11.57
C GLY A 624 24.00 24.71 -11.38
N GLN A 625 22.97 25.54 -11.54
CA GLN A 625 23.08 27.01 -11.41
C GLN A 625 22.76 27.55 -10.01
N GLN A 626 22.21 26.73 -9.11
CA GLN A 626 21.75 27.17 -7.77
C GLN A 626 22.87 27.26 -6.72
N LEU A 627 24.10 26.83 -7.04
CA LEU A 627 25.25 26.84 -6.12
C LEU A 627 26.27 27.97 -6.38
N ILE A 628 25.92 28.94 -7.24
CA ILE A 628 26.77 30.11 -7.57
C ILE A 628 26.19 31.42 -6.99
N LYS A 629 25.12 31.36 -6.19
CA LYS A 629 24.56 32.53 -5.50
C LYS A 629 24.56 32.35 -3.99
#